data_AF-B4CVX0-F1
#
_entry.id   AF-B4CVX0-F1
#
_cell.length_a   1.000
_cell.length_b   1.000
_cell.length_c   1.000
_cell.angle_alpha   90.00
_cell.angle_beta   90.00
_cell.angle_gamma   90.00
#
_symmetry.space_group_name_H-M   'P 1'
#
loop_
_entity.id
_entity.type
_entity.pdbx_description
1 polymer ?
#
loop_
_entity_poly.entity_id
_entity_poly.type
_entity_poly.pdbx_seq_one_letter_code
_entity_poly.pdbx_strand_id
1 'polypeptide(L)'
;MISPEIFYLHIHGEQRGPYTIPQIDHLLNSGLIAEETLYWREGLEQWQPVTSLVKLRRRANPWLKRVIILGFLLVLGFLIQFFGSVAMMGWREASQHEYTAQAAYWRARGIVRNEALPPAAVVDFSDFGDSHVDLQLPQMAAVRLQGEVVEHTGQVRTVTWVVYMQYDAKGREWNGGPPQETAP
;
A
#
# COMPACT_ATOMS: atom_id res chain seq x y z
N MET A 1 29.20 -27.74 50.74
CA MET A 1 29.86 -26.85 49.76
C MET A 1 29.55 -27.44 48.39
N ILE A 2 28.86 -26.71 47.51
CA ILE A 2 28.50 -27.20 46.17
C ILE A 2 29.76 -27.01 45.30
N SER A 3 30.41 -28.09 44.89
CA SER A 3 31.53 -28.03 43.95
C SER A 3 31.02 -27.48 42.61
N PRO A 4 31.73 -26.53 41.98
CA PRO A 4 31.34 -26.04 40.67
C PRO A 4 31.36 -27.20 39.67
N GLU A 5 30.30 -27.34 38.85
CA GLU A 5 30.28 -28.35 37.79
C GLU A 5 31.38 -28.05 36.78
N ILE A 6 32.27 -29.03 36.58
CA ILE A 6 33.45 -28.94 35.72
C ILE A 6 33.18 -29.70 34.42
N PHE A 7 33.51 -29.06 33.30
CA PHE A 7 33.35 -29.58 31.96
C PHE A 7 34.67 -29.51 31.18
N TYR A 8 34.89 -30.46 30.29
CA TYR A 8 36.02 -30.49 29.35
C TYR A 8 35.49 -30.38 27.94
N LEU A 9 36.18 -29.65 27.08
CA LEU A 9 35.82 -29.43 25.67
C LEU A 9 36.81 -30.15 24.76
N HIS A 10 36.31 -30.66 23.63
CA HIS A 10 37.14 -31.23 22.57
C HIS A 10 37.38 -30.18 21.49
N ILE A 11 38.57 -29.58 21.51
CA ILE A 11 38.95 -28.45 20.66
C ILE A 11 40.21 -28.83 19.88
N HIS A 12 40.16 -28.80 18.55
CA HIS A 12 41.28 -29.14 17.66
C HIS A 12 41.90 -30.55 17.89
N GLY A 13 41.08 -31.53 18.27
CA GLY A 13 41.56 -32.90 18.52
C GLY A 13 42.14 -33.11 19.92
N GLU A 14 42.11 -32.09 20.77
CA GLU A 14 42.60 -32.14 22.15
C GLU A 14 41.48 -31.90 23.15
N GLN A 15 41.57 -32.56 24.30
CA GLN A 15 40.73 -32.25 25.46
C GLN A 15 41.28 -31.03 26.20
N ARG A 16 40.48 -29.98 26.31
CA ARG A 16 40.81 -28.73 27.02
C ARG A 16 39.84 -28.47 28.15
N GLY A 17 40.34 -27.96 29.27
CA GLY A 17 39.54 -27.66 30.46
C GLY A 17 40.40 -27.71 31.72
N PRO A 18 39.79 -27.57 32.91
CA PRO A 18 38.35 -27.51 33.17
C PRO A 18 37.69 -26.16 32.86
N TYR A 19 36.44 -26.20 32.38
CA TYR A 19 35.58 -25.04 32.16
C TYR A 19 34.28 -25.13 32.98
N THR A 20 33.71 -23.97 33.28
CA THR A 20 32.39 -23.81 33.89
C THR A 20 31.35 -23.44 32.83
N ILE A 21 30.05 -23.62 33.11
CA ILE A 21 28.96 -23.25 32.20
C ILE A 21 29.05 -21.78 31.73
N PRO A 22 29.31 -20.77 32.61
CA PRO A 22 29.47 -19.39 32.16
C PRO A 22 30.64 -19.18 31.20
N GLN A 23 31.74 -19.92 31.38
CA GLN A 23 32.89 -19.85 30.46
C GLN A 23 32.54 -20.47 29.11
N ILE A 24 31.86 -21.62 29.09
CA ILE A 24 31.37 -22.25 27.85
C ILE A 24 30.39 -21.32 27.13
N ASP A 25 29.49 -20.65 27.87
CA ASP A 25 28.56 -19.69 27.30
C ASP A 25 29.27 -18.51 26.64
N HIS A 26 30.29 -17.98 27.29
CA HIS A 26 31.10 -16.92 26.70
C HIS A 26 31.84 -17.40 25.45
N LEU A 27 32.49 -18.56 25.50
CA LEU A 27 33.24 -19.13 24.37
C LEU A 27 32.34 -19.38 23.15
N LEU A 28 31.17 -19.98 23.36
CA LEU A 28 30.22 -20.28 22.28
C LEU A 28 29.65 -19.00 21.66
N ASN A 29 29.18 -18.06 22.49
CA ASN A 29 28.52 -16.86 22.00
C ASN A 29 29.48 -15.78 21.46
N SER A 30 30.78 -15.89 21.75
CA SER A 30 31.82 -15.07 21.14
C SER A 30 32.37 -15.66 19.83
N GLY A 31 32.00 -16.90 19.50
CA GLY A 31 32.51 -17.61 18.32
C GLY A 31 33.93 -18.16 18.50
N LEU A 32 34.44 -18.26 19.73
CA LEU A 32 35.73 -18.87 20.04
C LEU A 32 35.71 -20.40 19.96
N ILE A 33 34.52 -21.00 20.09
CA ILE A 33 34.26 -22.41 19.84
C ILE A 33 33.05 -22.54 18.91
N ALA A 34 33.05 -23.58 18.07
CA ALA A 34 31.96 -23.85 17.13
C ALA A 34 30.77 -24.52 17.82
N GLU A 35 29.59 -24.46 17.19
CA GLU A 35 28.36 -25.10 17.69
C GLU A 35 28.50 -26.64 17.77
N GLU A 36 29.31 -27.23 16.88
CA GLU A 36 29.63 -28.66 16.89
C GLU A 36 30.68 -29.08 17.94
N THR A 37 31.23 -28.13 18.71
CA THR A 37 32.22 -28.45 19.76
C THR A 37 31.59 -29.42 20.76
N LEU A 38 32.32 -30.47 21.12
CA LEU A 38 31.84 -31.46 22.07
C LEU A 38 32.36 -31.13 23.47
N TYR A 39 31.56 -31.45 24.49
CA TYR A 39 31.94 -31.42 25.89
C TYR A 39 31.79 -32.79 26.54
N TRP A 40 32.52 -32.99 27.63
CA TRP A 40 32.44 -34.13 28.50
C TRP A 40 32.54 -33.67 29.97
N ARG A 41 31.91 -34.41 30.88
CA ARG A 41 32.08 -34.24 32.33
C ARG A 41 32.09 -35.61 32.99
N GLU A 42 32.62 -35.66 34.21
CA GLU A 42 32.61 -36.86 35.02
C GLU A 42 31.18 -37.41 35.17
N GLY A 43 31.02 -38.72 34.92
CA GLY A 43 29.72 -39.40 34.90
C GLY A 43 29.02 -39.45 33.54
N LEU A 44 29.59 -38.90 32.47
CA LEU A 44 29.11 -39.11 31.10
C LEU A 44 29.85 -40.27 30.42
N GLU A 45 29.12 -41.16 29.76
CA GLU A 45 29.69 -42.26 28.96
C GLU A 45 30.21 -41.79 27.60
N GLN A 46 29.64 -40.69 27.07
CA GLN A 46 29.96 -40.16 25.75
C GLN A 46 30.05 -38.62 25.75
N TRP A 47 30.82 -38.11 24.80
CA TRP A 47 30.88 -36.68 24.48
C TRP A 47 29.53 -36.17 23.97
N GLN A 48 29.14 -34.96 24.37
CA GLN A 48 27.88 -34.32 23.96
C GLN A 48 28.14 -32.94 23.35
N PRO A 49 27.28 -32.44 22.44
CA PRO A 49 27.47 -31.13 21.83
C PRO A 49 27.25 -29.99 22.83
N VAL A 50 28.09 -28.94 22.79
CA VAL A 50 27.99 -27.77 23.69
C VAL A 50 26.64 -27.04 23.59
N THR A 51 25.94 -27.20 22.48
CA THR A 51 24.59 -26.64 22.26
C THR A 51 23.52 -27.26 23.16
N SER A 52 23.75 -28.43 23.77
CA SER A 52 22.84 -28.97 24.78
C SER A 52 22.96 -28.27 26.14
N LEU A 53 24.13 -27.67 26.43
CA LEU A 53 24.38 -26.89 27.64
C LEU A 53 24.00 -25.42 27.47
N VAL A 54 24.37 -24.82 26.32
CA VAL A 54 24.21 -23.39 26.08
C VAL A 54 23.58 -23.15 24.71
N LYS A 55 22.57 -22.28 24.67
CA LYS A 55 21.96 -21.83 23.41
C LYS A 55 22.81 -20.74 22.75
N LEU A 56 23.04 -20.88 21.44
CA LEU A 56 23.65 -19.84 20.64
C LEU A 56 22.73 -18.61 20.51
N ARG A 57 23.22 -17.44 20.93
CA ARG A 57 22.57 -16.16 20.73
C ARG A 57 23.00 -15.57 19.39
N ARG A 58 22.28 -15.87 18.32
CA ARG A 58 22.48 -15.15 17.03
C ARG A 58 22.22 -13.66 17.24
N ARG A 59 23.27 -12.84 17.13
CA ARG A 59 23.14 -11.39 17.20
C ARG A 59 22.46 -10.90 15.91
N ALA A 60 21.19 -10.51 16.00
CA ALA A 60 20.47 -9.94 14.87
C ALA A 60 21.20 -8.67 14.39
N ASN A 61 21.51 -8.57 13.10
CA ASN A 61 22.21 -7.42 12.54
C ASN A 61 21.26 -6.20 12.51
N PRO A 62 21.48 -5.16 13.33
CA PRO A 62 20.60 -4.00 13.39
C PRO A 62 20.63 -3.16 12.11
N TRP A 63 21.72 -3.23 11.34
CA TRP A 63 21.88 -2.48 10.09
C TRP A 63 20.94 -3.02 9.00
N LEU A 64 20.75 -4.35 8.94
CA LEU A 64 19.83 -4.99 8.00
C LEU A 64 18.38 -4.50 8.21
N LYS A 65 17.93 -4.35 9.46
CA LYS A 65 16.59 -3.82 9.76
C LYS A 65 16.41 -2.38 9.25
N ARG A 66 17.44 -1.54 9.37
CA ARG A 66 17.40 -0.15 8.90
C ARG A 66 17.31 -0.09 7.36
N VAL A 67 18.06 -0.94 6.66
CA VAL A 67 18.00 -1.03 5.19
C VAL A 67 16.61 -1.47 4.71
N ILE A 68 16.00 -2.45 5.38
CA ILE A 68 14.62 -2.89 5.06
C ILE A 68 13.61 -1.77 5.24
N ILE A 69 13.67 -1.04 6.36
CA ILE A 69 12.77 0.10 6.63
C ILE A 69 12.94 1.17 5.56
N LEU A 70 14.18 1.53 5.22
CA LEU A 70 14.45 2.54 4.20
C LEU A 70 13.93 2.12 2.82
N GLY A 71 14.14 0.85 2.44
CA GLY A 71 13.61 0.30 1.19
C GLY A 71 12.08 0.35 1.15
N PHE A 72 11.41 0.02 2.26
CA PHE A 72 9.96 0.08 2.34
C PHE A 72 9.43 1.52 2.20
N LEU A 73 10.08 2.49 2.85
CA LEU A 73 9.70 3.91 2.73
C LEU A 73 9.87 4.43 1.30
N LEU A 74 10.92 4.02 0.59
CA LEU A 74 11.13 4.39 -0.81
C LEU A 74 10.03 3.82 -1.72
N VAL A 75 9.68 2.55 -1.54
CA VAL A 75 8.58 1.91 -2.30
C VAL A 75 7.25 2.61 -2.01
N LEU A 76 6.96 2.90 -0.74
CA LEU A 76 5.74 3.58 -0.35
C LEU A 76 5.66 5.01 -0.93
N GLY A 77 6.77 5.76 -0.88
CA GLY A 77 6.86 7.09 -1.49
C GLY A 77 6.65 7.06 -3.00
N PHE A 78 7.24 6.07 -3.68
CA PHE A 78 7.04 5.86 -5.12
C PHE A 78 5.58 5.57 -5.47
N LEU A 79 4.90 4.72 -4.69
CA LEU A 79 3.48 4.42 -4.88
C LEU A 79 2.61 5.67 -4.69
N ILE A 80 2.88 6.47 -3.66
CA ILE A 80 2.15 7.73 -3.43
C ILE A 80 2.40 8.71 -4.58
N GLN A 81 3.62 8.83 -5.07
CA GLN A 81 3.95 9.76 -6.16
C GLN A 81 3.30 9.34 -7.49
N PHE A 82 3.26 8.04 -7.78
CA PHE A 82 2.77 7.53 -9.07
C PHE A 82 1.24 7.33 -9.10
N PHE A 83 0.66 6.83 -8.01
CA PHE A 83 -0.77 6.53 -7.93
C PHE A 83 -1.58 7.56 -7.14
N GLY A 84 -0.92 8.51 -6.47
CA GLY A 84 -1.61 9.52 -5.66
C GLY A 84 -2.56 10.41 -6.45
N SER A 85 -2.18 10.80 -7.67
CA SER A 85 -3.04 11.65 -8.52
C SER A 85 -4.28 10.90 -9.01
N VAL A 86 -4.12 9.66 -9.47
CA VAL A 86 -5.22 8.82 -9.98
C VAL A 86 -6.16 8.39 -8.85
N ALA A 87 -5.61 7.98 -7.70
CA ALA A 87 -6.42 7.61 -6.53
C ALA A 87 -7.16 8.82 -5.96
N MET A 88 -6.54 10.02 -5.92
CA MET A 88 -7.22 11.25 -5.50
C MET A 88 -8.35 11.63 -6.46
N MET A 89 -8.16 11.49 -7.77
CA MET A 89 -9.21 11.79 -8.74
C MET A 89 -10.39 10.82 -8.62
N GLY A 90 -10.14 9.51 -8.59
CA GLY A 90 -11.20 8.51 -8.41
C GLY A 90 -11.89 8.59 -7.05
N TRP A 91 -11.15 8.89 -5.98
CA TRP A 91 -11.74 9.13 -4.67
C TRP A 91 -12.58 10.40 -4.65
N ARG A 92 -12.12 11.50 -5.26
CA ARG A 92 -12.89 12.76 -5.35
C ARG A 92 -14.15 12.61 -6.19
N GLU A 93 -14.12 11.79 -7.23
CA GLU A 93 -15.27 11.44 -8.07
C GLU A 93 -16.27 10.54 -7.31
N ALA A 94 -15.79 9.64 -6.46
CA ALA A 94 -16.63 8.75 -5.65
C ALA A 94 -17.11 9.35 -4.30
N SER A 95 -16.47 10.41 -3.80
CA SER A 95 -16.72 10.94 -2.43
C SER A 95 -17.51 12.24 -2.38
N GLN A 96 -17.89 12.83 -3.51
CA GLN A 96 -18.62 14.10 -3.53
C GLN A 96 -20.11 13.93 -3.23
N HIS A 97 -20.41 13.90 -1.93
CA HIS A 97 -21.75 13.81 -1.34
C HIS A 97 -22.26 15.18 -0.83
N GLU A 98 -21.96 16.24 -1.57
CA GLU A 98 -22.26 17.61 -1.17
C GLU A 98 -23.04 18.36 -2.26
N TYR A 99 -23.96 19.22 -1.82
CA TYR A 99 -24.70 20.13 -2.69
C TYR A 99 -23.78 21.25 -3.21
N THR A 100 -22.94 20.91 -4.18
CA THR A 100 -22.01 21.85 -4.82
C THR A 100 -22.09 21.72 -6.34
N ALA A 101 -21.80 22.82 -7.04
CA ALA A 101 -21.76 22.84 -8.49
C ALA A 101 -20.72 21.84 -9.05
N GLN A 102 -19.60 21.67 -8.35
CA GLN A 102 -18.54 20.74 -8.75
C GLN A 102 -19.01 19.28 -8.66
N ALA A 103 -19.74 18.91 -7.60
CA ALA A 103 -20.31 17.57 -7.46
C ALA A 103 -21.35 17.27 -8.54
N ALA A 104 -22.21 18.24 -8.85
CA ALA A 104 -23.18 18.11 -9.95
C ALA A 104 -22.47 17.90 -11.31
N TYR A 105 -21.39 18.65 -11.57
CA TYR A 105 -20.60 18.53 -12.79
C TYR A 105 -19.98 17.14 -12.97
N TRP A 106 -19.26 16.62 -11.96
CA TRP A 106 -18.61 15.32 -12.06
C TRP A 106 -19.63 14.20 -12.24
N ARG A 107 -20.76 14.27 -11.53
CA ARG A 107 -21.83 13.30 -11.67
C ARG A 107 -22.44 13.32 -13.08
N ALA A 108 -22.69 14.51 -13.63
CA ALA A 108 -23.21 14.67 -14.99
C ALA A 108 -22.26 14.09 -16.04
N ARG A 109 -20.93 14.24 -15.89
CA ARG A 109 -19.94 13.61 -16.79
C ARG A 109 -20.07 12.09 -16.81
N GLY A 110 -20.22 11.49 -15.63
CA GLY A 110 -20.46 10.06 -15.50
C GLY A 110 -21.72 9.60 -16.23
N ILE A 111 -22.81 10.37 -16.13
CA ILE A 111 -24.06 10.09 -16.83
C ILE A 111 -23.88 10.16 -18.35
N VAL A 112 -23.28 11.25 -18.87
CA VAL A 112 -23.04 11.39 -20.33
C VAL A 112 -22.19 10.24 -20.85
N ARG A 113 -21.12 9.87 -20.14
CA ARG A 113 -20.23 8.78 -20.55
C ARG A 113 -20.95 7.43 -20.63
N ASN A 114 -21.89 7.19 -19.73
CA ASN A 114 -22.59 5.91 -19.64
C ASN A 114 -23.85 5.84 -20.51
N GLU A 115 -24.53 6.97 -20.74
CA GLU A 115 -25.86 7.00 -21.36
C GLU A 115 -25.89 7.67 -22.74
N ALA A 116 -25.05 8.69 -22.99
CA ALA A 116 -25.10 9.47 -24.23
C ALA A 116 -24.15 8.96 -25.33
N LEU A 117 -23.09 8.25 -24.95
CA LEU A 117 -22.04 7.87 -25.88
C LEU A 117 -22.30 6.51 -26.52
N PRO A 118 -22.00 6.36 -27.83
CA PRO A 118 -21.98 5.06 -28.48
C PRO A 118 -21.01 4.09 -27.79
N PRO A 119 -21.28 2.77 -27.80
CA PRO A 119 -20.32 1.78 -27.35
C PRO A 119 -18.97 1.96 -28.07
N ALA A 120 -17.89 2.11 -27.31
CA ALA A 120 -16.52 2.39 -27.78
C ALA A 120 -16.20 3.83 -28.22
N ALA A 121 -17.10 4.80 -28.08
CA ALA A 121 -16.75 6.21 -28.25
C ALA A 121 -15.98 6.73 -27.02
N VAL A 122 -14.95 7.53 -27.25
CA VAL A 122 -14.19 8.21 -26.19
C VAL A 122 -14.54 9.69 -26.23
N VAL A 123 -14.88 10.25 -25.06
CA VAL A 123 -15.12 11.69 -24.91
C VAL A 123 -14.02 12.31 -24.06
N ASP A 124 -13.47 13.41 -24.55
CA ASP A 124 -12.67 14.32 -23.75
C ASP A 124 -13.53 15.53 -23.36
N PHE A 125 -13.77 15.70 -22.05
CA PHE A 125 -14.62 16.78 -21.55
C PHE A 125 -13.75 17.97 -21.14
N SER A 126 -14.23 19.17 -21.45
CA SER A 126 -13.65 20.43 -20.97
C SER A 126 -13.63 20.45 -19.44
N ASP A 127 -12.63 21.11 -18.86
CA ASP A 127 -12.45 21.22 -17.41
C ASP A 127 -13.63 21.94 -16.73
N PHE A 128 -13.79 21.73 -15.42
CA PHE A 128 -14.87 22.36 -14.65
C PHE A 128 -14.90 23.89 -14.79
N GLY A 129 -13.73 24.53 -14.88
CA GLY A 129 -13.61 25.98 -15.03
C GLY A 129 -14.24 26.54 -16.31
N ASP A 130 -14.29 25.72 -17.37
CA ASP A 130 -14.87 26.08 -18.67
C ASP A 130 -16.33 25.61 -18.80
N SER A 131 -16.80 24.81 -17.83
CA SER A 131 -18.17 24.29 -17.79
C SER A 131 -19.12 25.24 -17.05
N HIS A 132 -20.38 25.28 -17.49
CA HIS A 132 -21.39 26.10 -16.85
C HIS A 132 -22.33 25.23 -16.01
N VAL A 133 -22.35 25.46 -14.70
CA VAL A 133 -23.27 24.80 -13.76
C VAL A 133 -24.16 25.85 -13.12
N ASP A 134 -25.44 25.80 -13.43
CA ASP A 134 -26.46 26.65 -12.82
C ASP A 134 -27.14 25.88 -11.68
N LEU A 135 -26.84 26.26 -10.43
CA LEU A 135 -27.48 25.69 -9.25
C LEU A 135 -28.84 26.37 -9.04
N GLN A 136 -29.91 25.62 -9.24
CA GLN A 136 -31.27 26.10 -9.10
C GLN A 136 -31.86 25.69 -7.75
N LEU A 137 -32.52 26.62 -7.09
CA LEU A 137 -33.19 26.37 -5.83
C LEU A 137 -34.64 25.92 -6.06
N PRO A 138 -35.14 24.91 -5.33
CA PRO A 138 -34.44 24.08 -4.35
C PRO A 138 -33.83 22.81 -4.97
N GLN A 139 -32.53 22.57 -4.72
CA GLN A 139 -31.85 21.28 -4.93
C GLN A 139 -31.78 20.77 -6.38
N MET A 140 -31.83 21.66 -7.36
CA MET A 140 -31.65 21.32 -8.77
C MET A 140 -30.34 21.90 -9.32
N ALA A 141 -29.84 21.33 -10.40
CA ALA A 141 -28.76 21.93 -11.17
C ALA A 141 -28.96 21.65 -12.66
N ALA A 142 -28.68 22.64 -13.50
CA ALA A 142 -28.49 22.44 -14.93
C ALA A 142 -27.00 22.49 -15.22
N VAL A 143 -26.43 21.35 -15.63
CA VAL A 143 -25.02 21.22 -15.97
C VAL A 143 -24.87 21.23 -17.48
N ARG A 144 -24.13 22.21 -18.01
CA ARG A 144 -23.68 22.21 -19.42
C ARG A 144 -22.27 21.65 -19.50
N LEU A 145 -22.13 20.54 -20.23
CA LEU A 145 -20.87 19.87 -20.49
C LEU A 145 -20.50 20.05 -21.96
N GLN A 146 -19.28 20.46 -22.25
CA GLN A 146 -18.75 20.49 -23.60
C GLN A 146 -17.60 19.48 -23.71
N GLY A 147 -17.57 18.71 -24.79
CA GLY A 147 -16.49 17.76 -25.02
C GLY A 147 -16.32 17.40 -26.49
N GLU A 148 -15.15 16.86 -26.79
CA GLU A 148 -14.83 16.28 -28.09
C GLU A 148 -15.07 14.77 -28.03
N VAL A 149 -16.01 14.29 -28.85
CA VAL A 149 -16.27 12.86 -29.01
C VAL A 149 -15.45 12.35 -30.18
N VAL A 150 -14.62 11.35 -29.91
CA VAL A 150 -13.91 10.58 -30.92
C VAL A 150 -14.68 9.29 -31.15
N GLU A 151 -15.29 9.17 -32.33
CA GLU A 151 -15.98 7.96 -32.76
C GLU A 151 -14.99 6.88 -33.23
N HIS A 152 -15.43 5.62 -33.31
CA HIS A 152 -14.61 4.50 -33.80
C HIS A 152 -14.10 4.72 -35.24
N THR A 153 -14.79 5.56 -36.02
CA THR A 153 -14.38 5.95 -37.38
C THR A 153 -13.20 6.91 -37.41
N GLY A 154 -12.75 7.41 -36.25
CA GLY A 154 -11.75 8.47 -36.11
C GLY A 154 -12.32 9.87 -36.32
N GLN A 155 -13.64 9.99 -36.52
CA GLN A 155 -14.31 11.29 -36.63
C GLN A 155 -14.37 11.96 -35.26
N VAL A 156 -13.88 13.19 -35.19
CA VAL A 156 -13.96 14.05 -34.02
C VAL A 156 -15.13 15.01 -34.18
N ARG A 157 -16.03 15.05 -33.19
CA ARG A 157 -17.15 15.99 -33.14
C ARG A 157 -17.18 16.70 -31.78
N THR A 158 -17.31 18.02 -31.80
CA THR A 158 -17.53 18.81 -30.59
C THR A 158 -19.03 18.82 -30.29
N VAL A 159 -19.39 18.43 -29.08
CA VAL A 159 -20.78 18.30 -28.65
C VAL A 159 -20.97 18.98 -27.30
N THR A 160 -22.14 19.60 -27.13
CA THR A 160 -22.54 20.17 -25.84
C THR A 160 -23.75 19.41 -25.31
N TRP A 161 -23.65 18.91 -24.08
CA TRP A 161 -24.76 18.26 -23.37
C TRP A 161 -25.29 19.14 -22.27
N VAL A 162 -26.61 19.12 -22.09
CA VAL A 162 -27.27 19.66 -20.90
C VAL A 162 -27.81 18.48 -20.09
N VAL A 163 -27.41 18.42 -18.82
CA VAL A 163 -27.90 17.41 -17.87
C VAL A 163 -28.61 18.13 -16.74
N TYR A 164 -29.90 17.82 -16.58
CA TYR A 164 -30.68 18.27 -15.44
C TYR A 164 -30.49 17.31 -14.28
N MET A 165 -30.05 17.85 -13.16
CA MET A 165 -29.70 17.13 -11.95
C MET A 165 -30.62 17.54 -10.81
N GLN A 166 -30.96 16.58 -9.95
CA GLN A 166 -31.65 16.77 -8.69
C GLN A 166 -30.81 16.18 -7.57
N TYR A 167 -30.62 16.94 -6.50
CA TYR A 167 -29.89 16.48 -5.33
C TYR A 167 -30.85 15.77 -4.37
N ASP A 168 -30.55 14.51 -4.05
CA ASP A 168 -31.22 13.81 -2.96
C ASP A 168 -30.50 14.13 -1.64
N ALA A 169 -31.11 14.98 -0.82
CA ALA A 169 -30.58 15.33 0.50
C ALA A 169 -30.49 14.14 1.47
N LYS A 170 -31.30 13.08 1.28
CA LYS A 170 -31.30 11.89 2.14
C LYS A 170 -30.16 10.94 1.78
N GLY A 171 -29.97 10.65 0.50
CA GLY A 171 -28.84 9.87 -0.03
C GLY A 171 -27.53 10.65 -0.11
N ARG A 172 -27.60 11.99 -0.02
CA ARG A 172 -26.50 12.93 -0.25
C ARG A 172 -25.85 12.74 -1.63
N GLU A 173 -26.66 12.55 -2.65
CA GLU A 173 -26.20 12.25 -4.00
C GLU A 173 -26.90 13.11 -5.05
N TRP A 174 -26.22 13.33 -6.17
CA TRP A 174 -26.82 13.94 -7.35
C TRP A 174 -27.37 12.84 -8.27
N ASN A 175 -28.65 12.97 -8.61
CA ASN A 175 -29.37 12.13 -9.55
C ASN A 175 -29.67 12.94 -10.81
N GLY A 176 -29.24 12.47 -11.98
CA GLY A 176 -29.45 13.17 -13.24
C GLY A 176 -30.46 12.46 -14.12
N GLY A 177 -31.19 13.25 -14.91
CA GLY A 177 -32.00 12.74 -16.01
C GLY A 177 -31.16 12.44 -17.26
N PRO A 178 -31.80 11.94 -18.34
CA PRO A 178 -31.10 11.62 -19.58
C PRO A 178 -30.41 12.86 -20.16
N PRO A 179 -29.16 12.73 -20.64
CA PRO A 179 -28.42 13.86 -21.21
C PRO A 179 -29.07 14.34 -22.50
N GLN A 180 -29.26 15.65 -22.62
CA GLN A 180 -29.79 16.27 -23.84
C GLN A 180 -28.63 16.81 -24.67
N GLU A 181 -28.44 16.26 -25.87
CA GLU A 181 -27.47 16.77 -26.83
C GLU A 181 -28.00 18.07 -27.44
N THR A 182 -27.21 19.13 -27.32
CA THR A 182 -27.43 20.42 -27.95
C THR A 182 -26.39 20.58 -29.04
N ALA A 183 -26.85 20.85 -30.26
CA ALA A 183 -25.97 21.29 -31.33
C ALA A 183 -25.31 22.62 -30.94
N PRO A 184 -24.07 22.87 -31.41
CA PRO A 184 -23.35 24.13 -31.14
C PRO A 184 -24.09 25.36 -31.66
#